data_AF-A0A2P8KC02-F1
#
_entry.id   AF-A0A2P8KC02-F1
#
_cell.length_a   1.000
_cell.length_b   1.000
_cell.length_c   1.000
_cell.angle_alpha   90.00
_cell.angle_beta   90.00
_cell.angle_gamma   90.00
#
_symmetry.space_group_name_H-M   'P 1'
#
loop_
_entity.id
_entity.type
_entity.pdbx_description
1 polymer ?
#
loop_
_entity_poly.entity_id
_entity_poly.type
_entity_poly.pdbx_seq_one_letter_code
_entity_poly.pdbx_strand_id
1 'polypeptide(L)'
;MKTVNILSVAALTLLAATGVRAEPYDGVNSAVSAKVREEVNAEAVRTASAPNQNVARGSRGPETVAVSKDRAIVEAEAIRTASAPDQNVASGSRVNSKIISTMSHPADPRAQAK
;
A
#
# COMPACT_ATOMS: atom_id res chain seq x y z
N MET A 1 -77.69 15.03 4.15
CA MET A 1 -76.98 13.75 4.32
C MET A 1 -75.94 13.45 3.23
N LYS A 2 -76.08 13.92 1.97
CA LYS A 2 -75.08 13.67 0.89
C LYS A 2 -73.79 14.50 0.99
N THR A 3 -73.84 15.69 1.57
CA THR A 3 -72.68 16.61 1.68
C THR A 3 -71.69 16.23 2.78
N VAL A 4 -72.17 15.63 3.87
CA VAL A 4 -71.34 15.18 5.01
C VAL A 4 -70.46 13.98 4.64
N ASN A 5 -70.95 13.09 3.75
CA ASN A 5 -70.20 11.93 3.27
C ASN A 5 -69.06 12.32 2.31
N ILE A 6 -69.24 13.38 1.53
CA ILE A 6 -68.20 13.87 0.60
C ILE A 6 -67.06 14.54 1.36
N LEU A 7 -67.39 15.31 2.41
CA LEU A 7 -66.39 15.96 3.25
C LEU A 7 -65.55 14.95 4.05
N SER A 8 -66.15 13.85 4.52
CA SER A 8 -65.45 12.81 5.27
C SER A 8 -64.54 11.95 4.39
N VAL A 9 -64.95 11.65 3.16
CA VAL A 9 -64.08 10.96 2.19
C VAL A 9 -62.92 11.86 1.75
N ALA A 10 -63.16 13.15 1.51
CA ALA A 10 -62.11 14.11 1.16
C ALA A 10 -61.08 14.28 2.29
N ALA A 11 -61.52 14.38 3.55
CA ALA A 11 -60.64 14.46 4.70
C ALA A 11 -59.77 13.20 4.88
N LEU A 12 -60.34 12.01 4.65
CA LEU A 12 -59.61 10.74 4.75
C LEU A 12 -58.56 10.60 3.64
N THR A 13 -58.84 11.07 2.42
CA THR A 13 -57.87 11.08 1.31
C THR A 13 -56.73 12.07 1.52
N LEU A 14 -56.99 13.22 2.15
CA LEU A 14 -55.96 14.23 2.42
C LEU A 14 -54.99 13.76 3.52
N LEU A 15 -55.48 13.00 4.50
CA LEU A 15 -54.65 12.43 5.57
C LEU A 15 -53.80 11.22 5.10
N ALA A 16 -54.31 10.46 4.12
CA ALA A 16 -53.57 9.37 3.49
C ALA A 16 -52.39 9.89 2.62
N ALA A 17 -52.49 11.10 2.06
CA ALA A 17 -51.44 11.71 1.25
C ALA A 17 -50.22 12.18 2.06
N THR A 18 -50.32 12.27 3.39
CA THR A 18 -49.22 12.67 4.28
C THR A 18 -48.54 11.51 5.00
N GLY A 19 -49.03 10.27 4.82
CA GLY A 19 -48.70 9.12 5.68
C GLY A 19 -47.50 8.26 5.28
N VAL A 20 -46.91 8.45 4.09
CA VAL A 20 -45.71 7.68 3.69
C VAL A 20 -44.58 8.65 3.38
N ARG A 21 -44.03 9.23 4.44
CA ARG A 21 -42.62 9.64 4.42
C ARG A 21 -41.85 8.39 4.78
N ALA A 22 -41.33 7.68 3.77
CA ALA A 22 -40.23 6.78 4.04
C ALA A 22 -39.19 7.61 4.80
N GLU A 23 -38.87 7.22 6.02
CA GLU A 23 -37.75 7.83 6.73
C GLU A 23 -36.56 7.77 5.78
N PRO A 24 -35.83 8.88 5.57
CA PRO A 24 -34.63 8.83 4.78
C PRO A 24 -33.73 7.77 5.42
N TYR A 25 -33.47 6.69 4.69
CA TYR A 25 -32.47 5.73 5.09
C TYR A 25 -31.11 6.42 5.00
N ASP A 26 -30.69 7.03 6.10
CA ASP A 26 -29.32 7.47 6.33
C ASP A 26 -28.48 6.20 6.46
N GLY A 27 -28.05 5.66 5.32
CA GLY A 27 -27.30 4.41 5.28
C GLY A 27 -26.16 4.42 6.30
N VAL A 28 -25.99 3.28 6.99
CA VAL A 28 -25.04 3.13 8.12
C VAL A 28 -23.58 3.38 7.72
N ASN A 29 -23.29 3.32 6.41
CA ASN A 29 -22.02 3.67 5.82
C ASN A 29 -22.20 4.92 4.95
N SER A 30 -21.90 6.10 5.49
CA SER A 30 -21.63 7.25 4.65
C SER A 30 -20.39 6.91 3.82
N ALA A 31 -20.51 6.92 2.49
CA ALA A 31 -19.36 6.71 1.62
C ALA A 31 -18.42 7.92 1.76
N VAL A 32 -17.53 7.88 2.76
CA VAL A 32 -16.43 8.83 2.90
C VAL A 32 -15.43 8.48 1.81
N SER A 33 -15.65 9.01 0.60
CA SER A 33 -14.63 8.96 -0.43
C SER A 33 -13.46 9.79 0.06
N ALA A 34 -12.31 9.17 0.29
CA ALA A 34 -11.08 9.86 0.68
C ALA A 34 -10.63 10.90 -0.37
N LYS A 35 -11.20 10.85 -1.58
CA LYS A 35 -10.93 11.75 -2.70
C LYS A 35 -12.21 12.34 -3.27
N VAL A 36 -12.19 13.61 -3.65
CA VAL A 36 -13.28 14.21 -4.42
C VAL A 36 -13.27 13.72 -5.86
N ARG A 37 -14.40 13.80 -6.57
CA ARG A 37 -14.56 13.26 -7.94
C ARG A 37 -13.52 13.81 -8.91
N GLU A 38 -13.12 15.07 -8.73
CA GLU A 38 -12.09 15.71 -9.54
C GLU A 38 -10.70 15.10 -9.31
N GLU A 39 -10.35 14.77 -8.07
CA GLU A 39 -9.10 14.08 -7.75
C GLU A 39 -9.07 12.66 -8.31
N VAL A 40 -10.21 11.96 -8.27
CA VAL A 40 -10.36 10.64 -8.91
C VAL A 40 -10.15 10.75 -10.42
N ASN A 41 -10.74 11.77 -11.06
CA ASN A 41 -10.58 12.00 -12.48
C ASN A 41 -9.13 12.34 -12.85
N ALA A 42 -8.47 13.20 -12.06
CA ALA A 42 -7.07 13.56 -12.27
C ALA A 42 -6.14 12.34 -12.14
N GLU A 43 -6.38 11.47 -11.15
CA GLU A 43 -5.64 10.21 -10.98
C GLU A 43 -5.89 9.23 -12.14
N ALA A 44 -7.15 9.12 -12.58
CA ALA A 44 -7.53 8.26 -13.69
C ALA A 44 -6.84 8.69 -15.00
N VAL A 45 -6.84 9.99 -15.31
CA VAL A 45 -6.15 10.53 -16.50
C VAL A 45 -4.64 10.30 -16.40
N ARG A 46 -4.03 10.57 -15.24
CA ARG A 46 -2.59 10.35 -15.02
C ARG A 46 -2.20 8.89 -15.18
N THR A 47 -3.02 7.98 -14.67
CA THR A 47 -2.79 6.53 -14.79
C THR A 47 -2.97 6.09 -16.23
N ALA A 48 -4.01 6.58 -16.92
CA ALA A 48 -4.27 6.26 -18.32
C ALA A 48 -3.16 6.78 -19.26
N SER A 49 -2.53 7.91 -18.93
CA SER A 49 -1.39 8.45 -19.68
C SER A 49 -0.04 7.86 -19.29
N ALA A 50 -0.01 6.96 -18.29
CA ALA A 50 1.24 6.36 -17.85
C ALA A 50 1.86 5.50 -18.97
N PRO A 51 3.18 5.57 -19.17
CA PRO A 51 3.87 4.69 -20.10
C PRO A 51 3.58 3.22 -19.78
N ASN A 52 3.36 2.44 -20.83
CA ASN A 52 3.10 1.01 -20.72
C ASN A 52 1.81 0.63 -19.96
N GLN A 53 0.87 1.56 -19.77
CA GLN A 53 -0.44 1.23 -19.22
C GLN A 53 -1.20 0.36 -20.23
N ASN A 54 -1.52 -0.88 -19.85
CA ASN A 54 -2.20 -1.91 -20.66
C ASN A 54 -1.38 -2.67 -21.72
N VAL A 55 -0.05 -2.55 -21.74
CA VAL A 55 0.79 -3.46 -22.56
C VAL A 55 1.29 -4.63 -21.73
N ALA A 56 1.25 -5.83 -22.32
CA ALA A 56 1.84 -7.03 -21.75
C ALA A 56 3.35 -6.83 -21.51
N ARG A 57 3.88 -7.45 -20.45
CA ARG A 57 5.29 -7.29 -20.02
C ARG A 57 6.30 -7.46 -21.16
N GLY A 58 6.09 -8.45 -22.03
CA GLY A 58 6.96 -8.76 -23.17
C GLY A 58 6.93 -7.72 -24.31
N SER A 59 5.93 -6.84 -24.36
CA SER A 59 5.79 -5.80 -25.38
C SER A 59 6.42 -4.46 -24.97
N ARG A 60 6.93 -4.36 -23.74
CA ARG A 60 7.47 -3.11 -23.14
C ARG A 60 8.94 -2.84 -23.50
N GLY A 61 9.51 -3.63 -24.42
CA GLY A 61 10.94 -3.62 -24.72
C GLY A 61 11.80 -4.34 -23.67
N PRO A 62 13.13 -4.34 -23.82
CA PRO A 62 14.03 -4.94 -22.84
C PRO A 62 13.91 -4.21 -21.50
N GLU A 63 13.57 -4.96 -20.45
CA GLU A 63 13.54 -4.41 -19.10
C GLU A 63 14.96 -4.11 -18.64
N THR A 64 15.17 -2.92 -18.09
CA THR A 64 16.45 -2.58 -17.48
C THR A 64 16.60 -3.39 -16.19
N VAL A 65 17.39 -4.45 -16.23
CA VAL A 65 17.89 -5.06 -15.00
C VAL A 65 18.85 -4.08 -14.34
N ALA A 66 18.72 -3.91 -13.02
CA ALA A 66 19.67 -3.11 -12.25
C ALA A 66 21.10 -3.59 -12.55
N VAL A 67 22.04 -2.66 -12.67
CA VAL A 67 23.45 -2.98 -12.95
C VAL A 67 23.92 -3.96 -11.89
N SER A 68 24.33 -5.15 -12.34
CA SER A 68 24.94 -6.14 -11.44
C SER A 68 26.24 -5.55 -10.91
N LYS A 69 26.44 -5.62 -9.60
CA LYS A 69 27.69 -5.23 -8.95
C LYS A 69 28.85 -5.99 -9.62
N ASP A 70 30.01 -5.35 -9.78
CA ASP A 70 31.20 -6.02 -10.33
C ASP A 70 31.50 -7.29 -9.52
N ARG A 71 31.76 -8.40 -10.22
CA ARG A 71 32.07 -9.70 -9.62
C ARG A 71 33.20 -9.58 -8.60
N ALA A 72 34.25 -8.81 -8.88
CA ALA A 72 35.38 -8.64 -7.98
C ALA A 72 34.97 -8.01 -6.64
N ILE A 73 33.98 -7.10 -6.67
CA ILE A 73 33.47 -6.49 -5.43
C ILE A 73 32.63 -7.48 -4.65
N VAL A 74 31.80 -8.28 -5.34
CA VAL A 74 31.00 -9.34 -4.69
C VAL A 74 31.90 -10.38 -4.03
N GLU A 75 32.95 -10.82 -4.72
CA GLU A 75 33.93 -11.76 -4.18
C GLU A 75 34.66 -11.19 -2.96
N ALA A 76 35.14 -9.95 -3.03
CA ALA A 76 35.80 -9.29 -1.91
C ALA A 76 34.88 -9.15 -0.68
N GLU A 77 33.60 -8.84 -0.88
CA GLU A 77 32.60 -8.76 0.19
C GLU A 77 32.26 -10.12 0.79
N ALA A 78 32.18 -11.16 -0.05
CA ALA A 78 31.95 -12.53 0.40
C ALA A 78 33.13 -13.05 1.25
N ILE A 79 34.36 -12.84 0.79
CA ILE A 79 35.58 -13.21 1.53
C ILE A 79 35.68 -12.44 2.85
N ARG A 80 35.41 -11.13 2.82
CA ARG A 80 35.39 -10.32 4.05
C ARG A 80 34.35 -10.85 5.02
N THR A 81 33.11 -11.05 4.58
CA THR A 81 32.07 -11.62 5.44
C THR A 81 32.51 -12.96 6.01
N ALA A 82 32.91 -13.91 5.18
CA ALA A 82 33.30 -15.26 5.60
C ALA A 82 34.51 -15.31 6.55
N SER A 83 35.34 -14.26 6.57
CA SER A 83 36.49 -14.14 7.47
C SER A 83 36.21 -13.29 8.71
N ALA A 84 34.97 -12.82 8.93
CA ALA A 84 34.67 -12.03 10.11
C ALA A 84 34.84 -12.87 11.39
N PRO A 85 35.39 -12.30 12.48
CA PRO A 85 35.62 -13.04 13.72
C PRO A 85 34.36 -13.70 14.30
N ASP A 86 33.20 -13.05 14.12
CA ASP A 86 31.92 -13.47 14.71
C ASP A 86 31.01 -14.23 13.73
N GLN A 87 31.57 -14.80 12.65
CA GLN A 87 30.78 -15.52 11.62
C GLN A 87 29.93 -16.66 12.18
N ASN A 88 30.42 -17.36 13.21
CA ASN A 88 29.75 -18.52 13.79
C ASN A 88 28.88 -18.19 15.02
N VAL A 89 28.72 -16.91 15.33
CA VAL A 89 27.88 -16.48 16.46
C VAL A 89 26.41 -16.45 16.01
N ALA A 90 25.49 -17.02 16.77
CA ALA A 90 24.06 -16.92 16.47
C ALA A 90 23.52 -15.53 16.83
N SER A 91 22.51 -15.04 16.11
CA SER A 91 21.89 -13.72 16.39
C SER A 91 21.33 -13.61 17.81
N GLY A 92 20.76 -14.70 18.34
CA GLY A 92 20.24 -14.75 19.72
C GLY A 92 21.31 -14.65 20.81
N SER A 93 22.59 -14.85 20.47
CA SER A 93 23.70 -14.68 21.40
C SER A 93 24.20 -13.23 21.48
N ARG A 94 23.63 -12.32 20.68
CA ARG A 94 24.10 -10.94 20.52
C ARG A 94 23.18 -9.97 21.24
N VAL A 95 23.75 -8.93 21.84
CA VAL A 95 22.97 -7.82 22.42
C VAL A 95 22.20 -7.11 21.30
N ASN A 96 20.88 -6.98 21.46
CA ASN A 96 19.98 -6.37 20.45
C ASN A 96 20.09 -6.99 19.04
N SER A 97 20.49 -8.26 18.92
CA SER A 97 20.69 -8.95 17.63
C SER A 97 21.75 -8.31 16.72
N LYS A 98 22.62 -7.44 17.24
CA LYS A 98 23.66 -6.74 16.47
C LYS A 98 25.05 -7.28 16.78
N ILE A 99 25.85 -7.49 15.73
CA ILE A 99 27.28 -7.78 15.89
C ILE A 99 28.00 -6.46 16.11
N ILE A 100 28.59 -6.29 17.30
CA ILE A 100 29.62 -5.29 17.54
C ILE A 100 30.89 -6.09 17.84
N SER A 101 31.68 -6.35 16.80
CA SER A 101 32.91 -7.12 16.98
C SER A 101 33.91 -6.29 17.77
N THR A 102 34.49 -6.88 18.82
CA THR A 102 35.61 -6.29 19.57
C THR A 102 36.96 -6.77 19.06
N MET A 103 36.96 -7.67 18.05
CA MET A 103 38.16 -8.27 17.47
C MET A 103 38.52 -7.59 16.14
N SER A 104 39.82 -7.52 15.83
CA SER A 104 40.29 -7.02 14.53
C SER A 104 39.88 -7.98 13.41
N HIS A 105 39.48 -7.44 12.26
CA HIS A 105 39.13 -8.27 11.12
C HIS A 105 40.42 -8.80 10.45
N PRO A 106 40.54 -10.10 10.14
CA PRO A 106 41.73 -10.62 9.45
C PRO A 106 42.00 -10.00 8.06
N ALA A 107 40.97 -9.41 7.45
CA ALA A 107 41.11 -8.68 6.19
C ALA A 107 41.68 -7.25 6.37
N ASP A 108 41.82 -6.77 7.62
CA ASP A 108 42.37 -5.45 7.91
C ASP A 108 43.91 -5.48 7.83
N PRO A 109 44.55 -4.45 7.24
CA PRO A 109 46.00 -4.41 7.06
C PRO A 109 46.80 -4.47 8.37
N ARG A 110 46.20 -4.12 9.51
CA ARG A 110 46.82 -4.24 10.84
C ARG A 110 46.84 -5.68 11.37
N ALA A 111 45.93 -6.53 10.91
CA ALA A 111 45.86 -7.93 11.32
C ALA A 111 46.85 -8.83 10.55
N GLN A 112 47.26 -8.41 9.35
CA GLN A 112 48.20 -9.13 8.47
C GLN A 112 49.68 -8.87 8.79
N ALA A 113 49.98 -7.89 9.65
CA ALA A 113 51.33 -7.45 9.98
C ALA A 113 51.94 -8.18 11.20
N LYS A 114 51.41 -9.35 11.59
CA LYS A 114 51.82 -10.11 12.79
C LYS A 114 52.20 -11.55 12.45
#